data_AF-A0A1V4FI32-F1
#
_entry.id   AF-A0A1V4FI32-F1
#
_cell.length_a   1.000
_cell.length_b   1.000
_cell.length_c   1.000
_cell.angle_alpha   90.00
_cell.angle_beta   90.00
_cell.angle_gamma   90.00
#
_symmetry.space_group_name_H-M   'P 1'
#
loop_
_entity.id
_entity.type
_entity.pdbx_description
1 polymer ?
#
loop_
_entity_poly.entity_id
_entity_poly.type
_entity_poly.pdbx_seq_one_letter_code
_entity_poly.pdbx_strand_id
1 'polypeptide(L)'
;MTYKHLTTRELTLIADFWYQGTKAYRAAKLLQRSQETIYRVYRFLNDGKTIDQYLQTYQRHKRRCGRKQTQLPTIEVNYIHAQIKAGWTPDTI
;
A
#
# COMPACT_ATOMS: atom_id res chain seq x y z
N MET A 1 13.61 2.91 11.27
CA MET A 1 13.65 3.22 9.81
C MET A 1 12.23 3.36 9.29
N THR A 2 11.81 4.55 8.90
CA THR A 2 10.47 4.75 8.32
C THR A 2 10.50 4.31 6.86
N TYR A 3 9.68 3.31 6.52
CA TYR A 3 9.59 2.84 5.14
C TYR A 3 9.00 3.94 4.25
N LYS A 4 9.82 4.48 3.33
CA LYS A 4 9.38 5.51 2.37
C LYS A 4 8.89 4.83 1.10
N HIS A 5 7.59 4.93 0.83
CA HIS A 5 6.99 4.42 -0.40
C HIS A 5 7.53 5.13 -1.65
N LEU A 6 7.52 4.44 -2.79
CA LEU A 6 7.77 5.07 -4.09
C LEU A 6 6.55 5.90 -4.48
N THR A 7 6.80 7.15 -4.86
CA THR A 7 5.78 8.02 -5.44
C THR A 7 5.54 7.67 -6.90
N THR A 8 4.40 8.07 -7.45
CA THR A 8 4.09 7.86 -8.88
C THR A 8 5.17 8.49 -9.78
N ARG A 9 5.68 9.68 -9.41
CA ARG A 9 6.76 10.36 -10.13
C ARG A 9 8.08 9.59 -10.10
N GLU A 10 8.41 8.96 -8.97
CA GLU A 10 9.59 8.09 -8.90
C GLU A 10 9.39 6.83 -9.75
N LEU A 11 8.20 6.24 -9.75
CA LEU A 11 7.89 5.07 -10.58
C LEU A 11 8.01 5.38 -12.08
N THR A 12 7.50 6.52 -12.56
CA THR A 12 7.66 6.92 -13.96
C THR A 12 9.13 7.13 -14.32
N LEU A 13 9.88 7.82 -13.45
CA LEU A 13 11.31 8.05 -13.68
C LEU A 13 12.12 6.73 -13.68
N ILE A 14 11.75 5.76 -12.85
CA ILE A 14 12.33 4.41 -12.86
C ILE A 14 12.02 3.69 -14.18
N ALA A 15 10.80 3.83 -14.71
CA ALA A 15 10.42 3.26 -16.00
C ALA A 15 11.22 3.90 -17.15
N ASP A 16 11.42 5.22 -17.12
CA ASP A 16 12.24 5.92 -18.11
C ASP A 16 13.70 5.46 -18.06
N PHE A 17 14.29 5.32 -16.86
CA PHE A 17 15.64 4.79 -16.70
C PHE A 17 15.77 3.35 -17.22
N TRP A 18 14.75 2.53 -17.02
CA TRP A 18 14.71 1.17 -17.54
C TRP A 18 14.66 1.17 -19.07
N TYR A 19 13.81 2.00 -19.67
CA TYR A 19 13.69 2.14 -21.13
C TYR A 19 15.00 2.64 -21.76
N GLN A 20 15.72 3.55 -21.09
CA GLN A 20 17.04 4.03 -21.51
C GLN A 20 18.18 3.01 -21.29
N GLY A 21 17.91 1.83 -20.71
CA GLY A 21 18.92 0.81 -20.42
C GLY A 21 19.85 1.14 -19.24
N THR A 22 19.50 2.13 -18.42
CA THR A 22 20.29 2.49 -17.23
C THR A 22 20.25 1.35 -16.22
N LYS A 23 21.40 0.93 -15.69
CA LYS A 23 21.47 -0.15 -14.70
C LYS A 23 20.76 0.25 -13.39
N ALA A 24 20.00 -0.68 -12.81
CA ALA A 24 19.19 -0.46 -11.60
C ALA A 24 19.99 0.15 -10.43
N TYR A 25 21.24 -0.27 -10.20
CA TYR A 25 22.07 0.29 -9.13
C TYR A 25 22.42 1.76 -9.34
N ARG A 26 22.54 2.22 -10.61
CA ARG A 26 22.77 3.64 -10.95
C ARG A 26 21.51 4.45 -10.72
N ALA A 27 20.37 3.94 -11.19
CA ALA A 27 19.06 4.56 -10.94
C ALA A 27 18.77 4.68 -9.43
N ALA A 28 19.13 3.67 -8.63
CA ALA A 28 19.01 3.71 -7.17
C ALA A 28 19.85 4.83 -6.53
N LYS A 29 21.10 5.01 -6.99
CA LYS A 29 21.95 6.11 -6.52
C LYS A 29 21.38 7.47 -6.91
N LEU A 30 20.91 7.64 -8.15
CA LEU A 30 20.32 8.90 -8.64
C LEU A 30 19.04 9.27 -7.87
N LEU A 31 18.19 8.28 -7.58
CA LEU A 31 16.93 8.46 -6.85
C LEU A 31 17.13 8.50 -5.32
N GLN A 32 18.34 8.28 -4.83
CA GLN A 32 18.66 8.12 -3.41
C GLN A 32 17.74 7.08 -2.73
N ARG A 33 17.48 5.97 -3.43
CA ARG A 33 16.63 4.86 -2.98
C ARG A 33 17.46 3.60 -2.76
N SER A 34 16.91 2.66 -1.99
CA SER A 34 17.55 1.37 -1.82
C SER A 34 17.59 0.61 -3.15
N GLN A 35 18.73 -0.03 -3.43
CA GLN A 35 18.94 -0.78 -4.65
C GLN A 35 17.85 -1.83 -4.85
N GLU A 36 17.55 -2.59 -3.80
CA GLU A 36 16.51 -3.62 -3.80
C GLU A 36 15.13 -3.08 -4.23
N THR A 37 14.77 -1.86 -3.83
CA THR A 37 13.50 -1.24 -4.23
C THR A 37 13.44 -1.01 -5.74
N ILE A 38 14.53 -0.54 -6.33
CA ILE A 38 14.62 -0.33 -7.79
C ILE A 38 14.70 -1.66 -8.53
N TYR A 39 15.46 -2.63 -8.01
CA TYR A 39 15.56 -3.97 -8.60
C TYR A 39 14.20 -4.68 -8.69
N ARG A 40 13.34 -4.52 -7.69
CA ARG A 40 11.97 -5.07 -7.73
C ARG A 40 11.14 -4.49 -8.87
N VAL A 41 11.22 -3.18 -9.10
CA VAL A 41 10.51 -2.54 -10.21
C VAL A 41 11.11 -3.00 -11.55
N TYR A 42 12.43 -3.01 -11.68
CA TYR A 42 13.11 -3.46 -12.90
C TYR A 42 12.78 -4.91 -13.24
N ARG A 43 12.77 -5.81 -12.25
CA ARG A 43 12.38 -7.21 -12.47
C ARG A 43 10.95 -7.31 -12.98
N PHE A 44 10.04 -6.51 -12.41
CA PHE A 44 8.65 -6.48 -12.85
C PHE A 44 8.52 -5.97 -14.30
N LEU A 45 9.29 -4.96 -14.69
CA LEU A 45 9.32 -4.46 -16.08
C LEU A 45 9.96 -5.47 -17.04
N ASN A 46 11.03 -6.18 -16.61
CA ASN A 46 11.67 -7.24 -17.38
C ASN A 46 10.73 -8.42 -17.66
N ASP A 47 9.74 -8.67 -16.79
CA ASP A 47 8.68 -9.66 -17.04
C ASP A 47 7.68 -9.22 -18.14
N GLY A 48 7.91 -8.07 -18.80
CA GLY A 48 7.03 -7.50 -19.82
C GLY A 48 5.80 -6.78 -19.28
N LYS A 49 5.75 -6.51 -17.96
CA LYS A 49 4.63 -5.83 -17.31
C LYS A 49 4.84 -4.32 -17.34
N THR A 50 3.74 -3.57 -17.29
CA THR A 50 3.80 -2.10 -17.34
C THR A 50 3.95 -1.48 -15.94
N ILE A 51 4.43 -0.24 -15.88
CA ILE A 51 4.53 0.50 -14.61
C ILE A 51 3.15 0.75 -13.98
N ASP A 52 2.11 0.91 -14.80
CA ASP A 52 0.73 1.04 -14.32
C ASP A 52 0.27 -0.25 -13.61
N GLN A 53 0.56 -1.42 -14.20
CA GLN A 53 0.28 -2.71 -13.56
C GLN A 53 1.04 -2.88 -12.24
N TYR A 54 2.26 -2.36 -12.13
CA TYR A 54 3.02 -2.33 -10.88
C TYR A 54 2.28 -1.51 -9.81
N LEU A 55 1.84 -0.31 -10.18
CA LEU A 55 1.09 0.59 -9.29
C LEU A 55 -0.24 -0.04 -8.83
N GLN A 56 -1.00 -0.63 -9.76
CA GLN A 56 -2.25 -1.33 -9.43
C GLN A 56 -2.02 -2.51 -8.48
N THR A 57 -0.98 -3.31 -8.73
CA THR A 57 -0.61 -4.44 -7.87
C THR A 57 -0.24 -3.96 -6.46
N TYR A 58 0.55 -2.89 -6.38
CA TYR A 58 0.91 -2.27 -5.12
C TYR A 58 -0.33 -1.76 -4.35
N GLN A 59 -1.25 -1.05 -5.01
CA GLN A 59 -2.49 -0.59 -4.39
C GLN A 59 -3.36 -1.76 -3.89
N ARG A 60 -3.47 -2.83 -4.67
CA ARG A 60 -4.18 -4.05 -4.27
C ARG A 60 -3.58 -4.70 -3.03
N HIS A 61 -2.25 -4.76 -2.94
CA HIS A 61 -1.55 -5.27 -1.76
C HIS A 61 -1.75 -4.35 -0.56
N LYS A 62 -1.69 -3.03 -0.76
CA LYS A 62 -1.90 -2.04 0.31
C LYS A 62 -3.29 -2.16 0.93
N ARG A 63 -4.33 -2.46 0.14
CA ARG A 63 -5.70 -2.72 0.64
C ARG A 63 -5.79 -3.94 1.57
N ARG A 64 -4.85 -4.88 1.49
CA ARG A 64 -4.78 -6.07 2.37
C ARG A 64 -3.99 -5.80 3.65
N CYS A 65 -3.26 -4.68 3.71
CA CYS A 65 -2.50 -4.28 4.88
C CYS A 65 -3.37 -3.50 5.86
N GLY A 66 -2.99 -3.55 7.14
CA GLY A 66 -3.67 -2.82 8.21
C GLY A 66 -4.79 -3.62 8.87
N ARG A 67 -5.33 -3.05 9.95
CA ARG A 67 -6.43 -3.63 10.70
C ARG A 67 -7.71 -3.51 9.89
N LYS A 68 -8.36 -4.64 9.61
CA LYS A 68 -9.72 -4.63 9.05
C LYS A 68 -10.68 -4.07 10.09
N GLN A 69 -11.70 -3.33 9.64
CA GLN A 69 -12.78 -2.93 10.53
C GLN A 69 -13.41 -4.18 11.14
N THR A 70 -13.38 -4.27 12.46
CA THR A 70 -14.11 -5.30 13.19
C THR A 70 -15.56 -4.84 13.27
N GLN A 71 -16.48 -5.61 12.71
CA GLN A 71 -17.91 -5.39 12.91
C GLN A 71 -18.32 -6.11 14.18
N LEU A 72 -19.12 -5.46 15.03
CA LEU A 72 -19.72 -6.14 16.17
C LEU A 72 -20.76 -7.14 15.65
N PRO A 73 -20.87 -8.34 16.26
CA PRO A 73 -21.90 -9.29 15.90
C PRO A 73 -23.29 -8.72 16.19
N THR A 74 -24.30 -9.16 15.43
CA THR A 74 -25.67 -8.61 15.49
C THR A 74 -26.27 -8.63 16.90
N ILE A 75 -25.91 -9.62 17.72
CA ILE A 75 -26.38 -9.75 19.10
C ILE A 75 -25.89 -8.57 19.94
N GLU A 76 -24.61 -8.23 19.85
CA GLU A 76 -23.99 -7.13 20.58
C GLU A 76 -24.57 -5.78 20.11
N VAL A 77 -24.78 -5.64 18.80
CA VAL A 77 -25.40 -4.43 18.22
C VAL A 77 -26.83 -4.26 18.77
N ASN A 78 -27.62 -5.34 18.82
CA ASN A 78 -28.96 -5.31 19.37
C ASN A 78 -28.97 -5.01 20.87
N TYR A 79 -28.04 -5.59 21.63
CA TYR A 79 -27.85 -5.30 23.05
C TYR A 79 -27.56 -3.82 23.28
N ILE A 80 -26.57 -3.26 22.58
CA ILE A 80 -26.21 -1.83 22.65
C ILE A 80 -27.43 -0.96 22.35
N HIS A 81 -28.19 -1.27 21.29
CA HIS A 81 -29.40 -0.51 20.95
C HIS A 81 -30.49 -0.61 22.02
N ALA A 82 -30.66 -1.77 22.66
CA ALA A 82 -31.61 -1.94 23.74
C ALA A 82 -31.22 -1.11 24.98
N GLN A 83 -29.93 -1.10 25.35
CA GLN A 83 -29.45 -0.31 26.49
C GLN A 83 -29.50 1.19 26.24
N ILE A 84 -29.17 1.66 25.03
CA ILE A 84 -29.34 3.06 24.64
C ILE A 84 -30.81 3.48 24.76
N LYS A 85 -31.76 2.64 24.33
CA LYS A 85 -33.20 2.90 24.48
C LYS A 85 -33.65 2.93 25.95
N ALA A 86 -32.99 2.15 26.81
CA ALA A 86 -33.21 2.18 28.26
C ALA A 86 -32.58 3.41 28.96
N GLY A 87 -31.94 4.31 28.19
CA GLY A 87 -31.35 5.56 28.70
C GLY A 87 -29.92 5.41 29.21
N TRP A 88 -29.25 4.28 28.95
CA TRP A 88 -27.89 4.04 29.41
C TRP A 88 -26.89 4.78 28.51
N THR A 89 -25.86 5.34 29.13
CA THR A 89 -24.76 5.99 28.39
C THR A 89 -23.79 4.97 27.81
N PRO A 90 -23.15 5.24 26.66
CA PRO A 90 -22.20 4.31 26.04
C PRO A 90 -21.02 3.88 26.92
N ASP A 91 -20.62 4.70 27.91
CA ASP A 91 -19.57 4.35 28.89
C ASP A 91 -20.02 3.26 29.88
N THR A 92 -21.33 3.08 30.03
CA THR A 92 -21.98 2.12 30.93
C THR A 92 -22.29 0.79 30.23
N ILE A 93 -22.27 0.76 28.90
CA ILE A 93 -22.63 -0.40 28.05
C ILE A 93 -21.38 -1.21 27.74
#